data_AF-A0A948MR59-F1
#
_entry.id   AF-A0A948MR59-F1
#
_cell.length_a   1.000
_cell.length_b   1.000
_cell.length_c   1.000
_cell.angle_alpha   90.00
_cell.angle_beta   90.00
_cell.angle_gamma   90.00
#
_symmetry.space_group_name_H-M   'P 1'
#
loop_
_entity.id
_entity.type
_entity.pdbx_description
1 polymer ?
#
loop_
_entity_poly.entity_id
_entity_poly.type
_entity_poly.pdbx_seq_one_letter_code
_entity_poly.pdbx_strand_id
1 'polypeptide(L)'
;AQAAQIPAALSFTLETDGKLPTGQSLQEAIDTVDLATGSAPAYYMINCAHPTHFMAELTHGGAWTQRIRGLRANASKRSHAELDEATDLDAGDPVELGQLYRELLGTLNRISVIGGCCGTDHRHVEQIADHCLPARAAA
;
A
#
# COMPACT_ATOMS: atom_id res chain seq x y z
N ALA A 1 9.30 -20.84 -1.60
CA ALA A 1 10.00 -19.81 -0.80
C ALA A 1 10.73 -20.42 0.39
N GLN A 2 10.02 -20.95 1.41
CA GLN A 2 10.63 -21.51 2.62
C GLN A 2 11.60 -22.68 2.36
N ALA A 3 11.20 -23.70 1.59
CA ALA A 3 12.09 -24.82 1.26
C ALA A 3 13.37 -24.39 0.52
N ALA A 4 13.31 -23.25 -0.19
CA ALA A 4 14.44 -22.66 -0.92
C ALA A 4 15.14 -21.54 -0.13
N GLN A 5 14.74 -21.26 1.11
CA GLN A 5 15.28 -20.18 1.97
C GLN A 5 15.23 -18.78 1.31
N ILE A 6 14.22 -18.53 0.47
CA ILE A 6 14.01 -17.22 -0.18
C ILE A 6 12.97 -16.44 0.63
N PRO A 7 13.31 -15.24 1.15
CA PRO A 7 12.33 -14.38 1.81
C PRO A 7 11.30 -13.87 0.79
N ALA A 8 10.03 -13.90 1.17
CA ALA A 8 8.93 -13.43 0.33
C ALA A 8 8.18 -12.30 1.03
N ALA A 9 7.83 -11.27 0.27
CA ALA A 9 6.83 -10.29 0.66
C ALA A 9 5.53 -10.61 -0.09
N LEU A 10 4.40 -10.48 0.60
CA LEU A 10 3.08 -10.63 -0.01
C LEU A 10 2.38 -9.27 -0.04
N SER A 11 1.72 -8.94 -1.15
CA SER A 11 1.00 -7.69 -1.28
C SER A 11 -0.46 -7.96 -1.54
N PHE A 12 -1.33 -7.25 -0.83
CA PHE A 12 -2.78 -7.30 -1.04
C PHE A 12 -3.23 -6.03 -1.78
N THR A 13 -4.26 -6.17 -2.61
CA THR A 13 -5.04 -5.03 -3.12
C THR A 13 -6.37 -4.97 -2.38
N LEU A 14 -6.94 -3.78 -2.30
CA LEU A 14 -8.18 -3.49 -1.60
C LEU A 14 -9.11 -2.70 -2.52
N GLU A 15 -10.40 -2.99 -2.44
CA GLU A 15 -11.44 -2.24 -3.12
C GLU A 15 -11.72 -0.92 -2.40
N THR A 16 -12.59 -0.11 -2.99
CA THR A 16 -12.93 1.24 -2.50
C THR A 16 -13.52 1.27 -1.08
N ASP A 17 -13.95 0.13 -0.55
CA ASP A 17 -14.49 -0.05 0.80
C ASP A 17 -13.45 -0.55 1.82
N GLY A 18 -12.18 -0.67 1.43
CA GLY A 18 -11.07 -1.06 2.29
C GLY A 18 -10.94 -2.57 2.49
N LYS A 19 -11.72 -3.38 1.75
CA LYS A 19 -11.69 -4.85 1.83
C LYS A 19 -11.01 -5.46 0.61
N LEU A 20 -10.55 -6.70 0.73
CA LEU A 20 -10.09 -7.45 -0.43
C LEU A 20 -11.25 -7.67 -1.42
N PRO A 21 -10.99 -7.97 -2.70
CA PRO A 21 -12.03 -8.33 -3.66
C PRO A 21 -12.92 -9.52 -3.22
N THR A 22 -12.43 -10.34 -2.29
CA THR A 22 -13.17 -11.44 -1.66
C THR A 22 -14.12 -10.99 -0.55
N GLY A 23 -14.13 -9.71 -0.18
CA GLY A 23 -14.90 -9.12 0.92
C GLY A 23 -14.27 -9.28 2.31
N GLN A 24 -13.09 -9.90 2.42
CA GLN A 24 -12.34 -10.03 3.67
C GLN A 24 -11.69 -8.69 4.06
N SER A 25 -11.56 -8.43 5.35
CA SER A 25 -10.72 -7.32 5.80
C SER A 25 -9.24 -7.60 5.56
N LEU A 26 -8.42 -6.55 5.51
CA LEU A 26 -6.96 -6.71 5.38
C LEU A 26 -6.38 -7.48 6.57
N GLN A 27 -6.89 -7.24 7.78
CA GLN A 27 -6.47 -7.97 8.97
C GLN A 27 -6.78 -9.46 8.85
N GLU A 28 -8.01 -9.82 8.47
CA GLU A 28 -8.42 -11.23 8.31
C GLU A 28 -7.54 -11.96 7.29
N ALA A 29 -7.20 -11.30 6.19
CA ALA A 29 -6.32 -11.85 5.16
C ALA A 29 -4.91 -12.11 5.69
N ILE A 30 -4.33 -11.15 6.43
CA ILE A 30 -3.01 -11.30 7.06
C ILE A 30 -3.02 -12.43 8.10
N ASP A 31 -4.02 -12.44 8.99
CA ASP A 31 -4.14 -13.45 10.05
C ASP A 31 -4.32 -14.85 9.45
N THR A 32 -5.08 -14.98 8.36
CA THR A 32 -5.26 -16.24 7.62
C THR A 32 -3.96 -16.76 7.05
N VAL A 33 -3.17 -15.91 6.39
CA VAL A 33 -1.88 -16.31 5.81
C VAL A 33 -0.87 -16.64 6.90
N ASP A 34 -0.80 -15.82 7.95
CA ASP A 34 0.11 -16.06 9.07
C ASP A 34 -0.21 -17.40 9.77
N LEU A 35 -1.49 -17.68 10.02
CA LEU A 35 -1.93 -18.95 10.60
C LEU A 35 -1.58 -20.15 9.70
N ALA A 36 -1.86 -20.05 8.40
CA ALA A 36 -1.65 -21.14 7.46
C ALA A 36 -0.16 -21.44 7.19
N THR A 37 0.71 -20.45 7.37
CA THR A 37 2.13 -20.55 6.98
C THR A 37 3.11 -20.51 8.14
N GLY A 38 2.63 -20.29 9.38
CA GLY A 38 3.48 -20.01 10.52
C GLY A 38 4.22 -18.68 10.35
N SER A 39 3.52 -17.65 9.89
CA SER A 39 4.05 -16.30 9.64
C SER A 39 5.21 -16.26 8.64
N ALA A 40 5.14 -17.08 7.58
CA ALA A 40 6.21 -17.21 6.58
C ALA A 40 6.57 -15.92 5.83
N PRO A 41 5.63 -15.03 5.46
CA PRO A 41 5.97 -13.80 4.76
C PRO A 41 6.85 -12.90 5.63
N ALA A 42 7.96 -12.43 5.06
CA ALA A 42 8.88 -11.53 5.77
C ALA A 42 8.18 -10.22 6.19
N TYR A 43 7.24 -9.76 5.36
CA TYR A 43 6.31 -8.67 5.62
C TYR A 43 5.18 -8.68 4.59
N TYR A 44 4.15 -7.87 4.84
CA TYR A 44 3.07 -7.60 3.92
C TYR A 44 3.18 -6.21 3.31
N MET A 45 2.54 -6.03 2.16
CA MET A 45 2.41 -4.75 1.47
C MET A 45 0.95 -4.51 1.08
N ILE A 46 0.62 -3.25 0.82
CA ILE A 46 -0.62 -2.86 0.12
C ILE A 46 -0.20 -2.30 -1.24
N ASN A 47 -0.78 -2.82 -2.32
CA ASN A 47 -0.55 -2.29 -3.66
C ASN A 47 -1.81 -2.22 -4.51
N CYS A 48 -1.74 -1.49 -5.60
CA CYS A 48 -2.80 -1.41 -6.61
C CYS A 48 -4.14 -0.82 -6.11
N ALA A 49 -4.14 -0.13 -4.97
CA ALA A 49 -5.28 0.62 -4.45
C ALA A 49 -4.85 2.06 -4.15
N HIS A 50 -5.76 3.02 -4.27
CA HIS A 50 -5.49 4.40 -3.86
C HIS A 50 -5.57 4.52 -2.32
N PRO A 51 -4.75 5.34 -1.63
CA PRO A 51 -4.76 5.40 -0.16
C PRO A 51 -6.14 5.66 0.44
N THR A 52 -6.95 6.50 -0.21
CA THR A 52 -8.32 6.81 0.24
C THR A 52 -9.25 5.60 0.32
N HIS A 53 -8.91 4.50 -0.36
CA HIS A 53 -9.71 3.26 -0.31
C HIS A 53 -9.51 2.50 1.00
N PHE A 54 -8.34 2.59 1.63
CA PHE A 54 -7.97 1.69 2.74
C PHE A 54 -7.44 2.36 3.99
N MET A 55 -7.15 3.66 3.97
CA MET A 55 -6.62 4.37 5.16
C MET A 55 -7.50 4.20 6.39
N ALA A 56 -8.83 4.19 6.22
CA ALA A 56 -9.78 4.01 7.32
C ALA A 56 -9.60 2.67 8.05
N GLU A 57 -9.30 1.59 7.32
CA GLU A 57 -9.06 0.25 7.87
C GLU A 57 -7.83 0.22 8.78
N LEU A 58 -6.84 1.07 8.52
CA LEU A 58 -5.58 1.12 9.27
C LEU A 58 -5.68 1.95 10.55
N THR A 59 -6.70 2.81 10.67
CA THR A 59 -6.87 3.75 11.80
C THR A 59 -7.01 3.07 13.16
N HIS A 60 -7.62 1.88 13.19
CA HIS A 60 -7.81 1.10 14.42
C HIS A 60 -6.50 0.46 14.91
N GLY A 61 -5.45 0.44 14.08
CA GLY A 61 -4.15 -0.10 14.43
C GLY A 61 -4.17 -1.59 14.73
N GLY A 62 -3.38 -2.01 15.72
CA GLY A 62 -3.24 -3.41 16.13
C GLY A 62 -1.90 -4.01 15.71
N ALA A 63 -1.53 -5.13 16.35
CA ALA A 63 -0.23 -5.78 16.15
C ALA A 63 -0.01 -6.23 14.69
N TRP A 64 -1.09 -6.56 13.97
CA TRP A 64 -1.04 -6.99 12.57
C TRP A 64 -0.49 -5.90 11.64
N THR A 65 -0.79 -4.62 11.92
CA THR A 65 -0.30 -3.48 11.10
C THR A 65 1.23 -3.37 11.11
N GLN A 66 1.90 -3.87 12.17
CA GLN A 66 3.36 -3.90 12.27
C GLN A 66 4.00 -4.87 11.26
N ARG A 67 3.20 -5.76 10.65
CA ARG A 67 3.67 -6.62 9.56
C ARG A 67 3.60 -5.94 8.20
N ILE A 68 2.87 -4.84 8.06
CA ILE A 68 2.84 -4.06 6.84
C ILE A 68 4.12 -3.23 6.79
N ARG A 69 4.92 -3.43 5.75
CA ARG A 69 6.17 -2.69 5.54
C ARG A 69 6.30 -2.07 4.16
N GLY A 70 5.28 -2.23 3.31
CA GLY A 70 5.32 -1.66 1.98
C GLY A 70 4.00 -1.08 1.49
N LEU A 71 4.09 0.02 0.75
CA LEU A 71 2.98 0.69 0.09
C LEU A 71 3.34 0.97 -1.37
N ARG A 72 2.48 0.56 -2.31
CA ARG A 72 2.60 0.87 -3.74
C ARG A 72 1.24 1.20 -4.33
N ALA A 73 0.83 2.45 -4.19
CA ALA A 73 -0.54 2.87 -4.46
C ALA A 73 -0.78 3.21 -5.93
N ASN A 74 -2.04 3.16 -6.35
CA ASN A 74 -2.45 3.73 -7.64
C ASN A 74 -2.49 5.26 -7.58
N ALA A 75 -2.37 5.90 -8.75
CA ALA A 75 -2.55 7.34 -8.90
C ALA A 75 -4.05 7.73 -8.89
N SER A 76 -4.87 7.01 -9.64
CA SER A 76 -6.31 7.27 -9.74
C SER A 76 -7.07 6.76 -8.51
N LYS A 77 -8.13 7.50 -8.12
CA LYS A 77 -9.11 7.11 -7.10
C LYS A 77 -10.20 6.17 -7.62
N ARG A 78 -10.25 5.93 -8.93
CA ARG A 78 -11.22 5.01 -9.55
C ARG A 78 -11.08 3.62 -8.94
N SER A 79 -12.20 2.93 -8.82
CA SER A 79 -12.25 1.51 -8.49
C SER A 79 -11.54 0.67 -9.55
N HIS A 80 -11.20 -0.58 -9.22
CA HIS A 80 -10.60 -1.49 -10.20
C HIS A 80 -11.49 -1.69 -11.43
N ALA A 81 -12.82 -1.80 -11.23
CA ALA A 81 -13.78 -1.94 -12.33
C ALA A 81 -13.83 -0.69 -13.23
N GLU A 82 -13.80 0.52 -12.65
CA GLU A 82 -13.74 1.75 -13.43
C GLU A 82 -12.42 1.91 -14.19
N LEU A 83 -11.32 1.39 -13.64
CA LEU A 83 -10.01 1.39 -14.32
C LEU A 83 -9.96 0.39 -15.47
N ASP A 84 -10.59 -0.77 -15.34
CA ASP A 84 -10.64 -1.81 -16.39
C ASP A 84 -11.39 -1.32 -17.63
N GLU A 85 -12.45 -0.54 -17.42
CA GLU A 85 -13.29 0.03 -18.49
C GLU A 85 -12.85 1.45 -18.92
N ALA A 86 -11.76 1.97 -18.38
CA ALA A 86 -11.30 3.32 -18.67
C ALA A 86 -10.76 3.45 -20.11
N THR A 87 -11.20 4.48 -20.82
CA THR A 87 -10.66 4.83 -22.15
C THR A 87 -9.64 5.98 -22.08
N ASP A 88 -9.55 6.62 -20.91
CA ASP A 88 -8.65 7.72 -20.60
C ASP A 88 -7.66 7.31 -19.50
N LEU A 89 -6.50 7.95 -19.50
CA LEU A 89 -5.53 7.83 -18.41
C LEU A 89 -5.84 8.88 -17.35
N ASP A 90 -6.44 8.46 -16.24
CA ASP A 90 -6.53 9.27 -15.03
C ASP A 90 -5.19 9.25 -14.30
N ALA A 91 -4.42 10.33 -14.45
CA ALA A 91 -3.10 10.48 -13.86
C ALA A 91 -3.13 10.85 -12.36
N GLY A 92 -4.31 11.04 -11.75
CA GLY A 92 -4.44 11.45 -10.35
C GLY A 92 -3.74 12.78 -10.02
N ASP A 93 -3.49 12.99 -8.73
CA ASP A 93 -2.73 14.13 -8.21
C ASP A 93 -1.46 13.64 -7.49
N PRO A 94 -0.26 13.87 -8.06
CA PRO A 94 1.01 13.51 -7.44
C PRO A 94 1.22 14.12 -6.05
N VAL A 95 0.82 15.38 -5.85
CA VAL A 95 1.02 16.10 -4.58
C VAL A 95 0.10 15.52 -3.52
N GLU A 96 -1.17 15.30 -3.85
CA GLU A 96 -2.11 14.63 -2.96
C GLU A 96 -1.60 13.25 -2.55
N LEU A 97 -1.11 12.46 -3.51
CA LEU A 97 -0.59 11.12 -3.21
C LEU A 97 0.59 11.18 -2.22
N GLY A 98 1.50 12.15 -2.38
CA GLY A 98 2.61 12.36 -1.44
C GLY A 98 2.14 12.72 -0.02
N GLN A 99 1.13 13.59 0.10
CA GLN A 99 0.54 13.96 1.39
C GLN A 99 -0.14 12.77 2.08
N LEU A 100 -0.91 11.98 1.33
CA LEU A 100 -1.57 10.78 1.85
C LEU A 100 -0.55 9.72 2.30
N TYR A 101 0.56 9.57 1.59
CA TYR A 101 1.66 8.71 2.05
C TYR A 101 2.23 9.19 3.38
N ARG A 102 2.46 10.50 3.53
CA ARG A 102 2.96 11.06 4.80
C ARG A 102 2.02 10.79 5.97
N GLU A 103 0.71 10.91 5.75
CA GLU A 103 -0.29 10.56 6.76
C GLU A 103 -0.22 9.06 7.11
N LEU A 104 -0.20 8.18 6.10
CA LEU A 104 -0.05 6.74 6.28
C LEU A 104 1.21 6.37 7.06
N LEU A 105 2.35 7.03 6.82
CA LEU A 105 3.59 6.80 7.56
C LEU A 105 3.52 7.25 9.02
N GLY A 106 2.65 8.21 9.35
CA GLY A 106 2.35 8.58 10.73
C GLY A 106 1.64 7.46 11.50
N THR A 107 0.82 6.67 10.80
CA THR A 107 0.07 5.54 11.36
C THR A 107 0.89 4.23 11.30
N LEU A 108 1.57 3.97 10.19
CA LEU A 108 2.34 2.76 9.92
C LEU A 108 3.85 2.99 10.13
N ASN A 109 4.29 2.91 11.39
CA ASN A 109 5.67 3.21 11.80
C ASN A 109 6.74 2.18 11.39
N ARG A 110 6.40 1.14 10.62
CA ARG A 110 7.33 0.10 10.13
C ARG A 110 7.47 0.03 8.61
N ILE A 111 6.90 0.99 7.89
CA ILE A 111 7.07 1.06 6.44
C ILE A 111 8.55 1.25 6.09
N SER A 112 9.06 0.41 5.20
CA SER A 112 10.42 0.45 4.67
C SER A 112 10.46 0.51 3.14
N VAL A 113 9.32 0.28 2.48
CA VAL A 113 9.19 0.31 1.02
C VAL A 113 8.01 1.20 0.65
N ILE A 114 8.26 2.27 -0.12
CA ILE A 114 7.22 3.14 -0.66
C ILE A 114 7.43 3.30 -2.16
N GLY A 115 6.35 3.49 -2.90
CA GLY A 115 6.40 3.76 -4.33
C GLY A 115 5.02 3.80 -4.95
N GLY A 116 4.98 3.70 -6.28
CA GLY A 116 3.75 3.72 -7.04
C GLY A 116 3.41 2.38 -7.73
N CYS A 117 2.15 2.24 -8.11
CA CYS A 117 1.60 1.18 -8.95
C CYS A 117 0.94 1.77 -10.21
N CYS A 118 -0.30 1.39 -10.53
CA CYS A 118 -0.94 1.77 -11.79
C CYS A 118 -1.19 3.29 -11.84
N GLY A 119 -0.93 3.88 -13.00
CA GLY A 119 -1.08 5.33 -13.25
C GLY A 119 0.01 6.22 -12.63
N THR A 120 0.90 5.67 -11.79
CA THR A 120 2.00 6.45 -11.20
C THR A 120 3.20 6.56 -12.14
N ASP A 121 3.90 7.68 -12.03
CA ASP A 121 5.12 7.97 -12.79
C ASP A 121 6.16 8.70 -11.91
N HIS A 122 7.21 9.24 -12.52
CA HIS A 122 8.28 9.95 -11.81
C HIS A 122 7.79 11.15 -10.98
N ARG A 123 6.71 11.84 -11.39
CA ARG A 123 6.15 12.99 -10.65
C ARG A 123 5.57 12.54 -9.31
N HIS A 124 4.91 11.39 -9.31
CA HIS A 124 4.37 10.77 -8.11
C HIS A 124 5.49 10.31 -7.17
N VAL A 125 6.53 9.67 -7.72
CA VAL A 125 7.67 9.21 -6.93
C VAL A 125 8.42 10.38 -6.29
N GLU A 126 8.58 11.50 -7.01
CA GLU A 126 9.15 12.74 -6.49
C GLU A 126 8.34 13.28 -5.32
N GLN A 127 7.01 13.43 -5.48
CA GLN A 127 6.16 13.94 -4.40
C GLN A 127 6.09 12.99 -3.19
N ILE A 128 6.09 11.67 -3.40
CA ILE A 128 6.20 10.69 -2.31
C ILE A 128 7.52 10.90 -1.56
N ALA A 129 8.65 11.05 -2.28
CA ALA A 129 9.95 11.27 -1.67
C ALA A 129 10.00 12.59 -0.87
N ASP A 130 9.51 13.69 -1.44
CA ASP A 130 9.52 15.01 -0.80
C ASP A 130 8.71 15.05 0.50
N HIS A 131 7.58 14.37 0.55
CA HIS A 131 6.71 14.36 1.74
C HIS A 131 7.15 13.35 2.81
N CYS A 132 7.77 12.24 2.40
CA CYS A 132 8.02 11.09 3.28
C CYS A 132 9.46 10.95 3.75
N LEU A 133 10.43 11.39 2.96
CA LEU A 133 11.83 11.29 3.34
C LEU A 133 12.24 12.53 4.15
N PRO A 134 13.15 12.38 5.12
CA PRO A 134 13.77 13.53 5.75
C PRO A 134 14.44 14.39 4.68
N ALA A 135 14.39 15.71 4.86
CA ALA A 135 15.06 16.64 3.98
C ALA A 135 16.50 16.19 3.75
N ARG A 136 16.91 16.07 2.49
CA ARG A 136 18.31 15.77 2.16
C ARG A 136 19.18 16.79 2.87
N ALA A 137 20.05 16.33 3.76
CA ALA A 137 21.12 17.18 4.26
C ALA A 137 21.86 17.73 3.04
N ALA A 138 21.99 19.06 2.96
CA ALA A 138 22.79 19.69 1.93
C ALA A 138 24.20 19.09 1.99
N ALA A 139 24.66 18.54 0.86
CA ALA A 139 26.02 18.02 0.72
C ALA A 139 27.06 19.15 0.76
#